data_AF-A0AAJ5S1W9-F1
#
_entry.id   AF-A0AAJ5S1W9-F1
#
_cell.length_a   1.000
_cell.length_b   1.000
_cell.length_c   1.000
_cell.angle_alpha   90.00
_cell.angle_beta   90.00
_cell.angle_gamma   90.00
#
_symmetry.space_group_name_H-M   'P 1'
#
loop_
_entity.id
_entity.type
_entity.pdbx_description
1 polymer ?
#
loop_
_entity_poly.entity_id
_entity_poly.type
_entity_poly.pdbx_seq_one_letter_code
_entity_poly.pdbx_strand_id
1 'polypeptide(L)'
;MDTNKMTASKARDIARAKDPAFAVDTILAGIAKEAEQGRYTYSEREYGFGSGACYSNQKGWPELCKAIIKELTALGYSCHVRCYEGQFVDMWLEVRWDEVKP
;
A
#
# COMPACT_ATOMS: atom_id res chain seq x y z
N MET A 1 -26.80 20.04 -14.67
CA MET A 1 -27.10 20.10 -13.22
C MET A 1 -25.87 19.60 -12.49
N ASP A 2 -25.03 20.53 -12.03
CA ASP A 2 -23.87 20.22 -11.19
C ASP A 2 -24.32 19.82 -9.80
N THR A 3 -24.48 18.52 -9.58
CA THR A 3 -24.47 17.95 -8.23
C THR A 3 -23.09 17.41 -7.91
N ASN A 4 -22.08 18.29 -8.01
CA ASN A 4 -20.81 18.10 -7.32
C ASN A 4 -20.98 18.42 -5.81
N LYS A 5 -22.13 18.05 -5.23
CA LYS A 5 -22.39 18.21 -3.80
C LYS A 5 -21.61 17.13 -3.08
N MET A 6 -20.72 17.54 -2.19
CA MET A 6 -20.00 16.63 -1.31
C MET A 6 -21.03 15.87 -0.46
N THR A 7 -21.11 14.56 -0.63
CA THR A 7 -21.94 13.69 0.22
C THR A 7 -21.15 13.25 1.43
N ALA A 8 -21.84 12.88 2.51
CA ALA A 8 -21.20 12.30 3.69
C ALA A 8 -20.40 11.03 3.36
N SER A 9 -20.88 10.22 2.40
CA SER A 9 -20.13 9.06 1.90
C SER A 9 -18.82 9.45 1.23
N LYS A 10 -18.86 10.42 0.30
CA LYS A 10 -17.66 10.89 -0.41
C LYS A 10 -16.64 11.53 0.54
N ALA A 11 -17.10 12.29 1.54
CA ALA A 11 -16.24 12.85 2.57
C ALA A 11 -15.59 11.76 3.44
N ARG A 12 -16.35 10.73 3.83
CA ARG A 12 -15.83 9.58 4.58
C ARG A 12 -14.79 8.81 3.77
N ASP A 13 -15.04 8.58 2.49
CA ASP A 13 -14.13 7.82 1.64
C ASP A 13 -12.80 8.59 1.40
N ILE A 14 -12.86 9.93 1.26
CA ILE A 14 -11.67 10.80 1.22
C ILE A 14 -10.89 10.71 2.54
N ALA A 15 -11.57 10.69 3.69
CA ALA A 15 -10.91 10.56 4.98
C ALA A 15 -10.24 9.19 5.14
N ARG A 16 -10.95 8.11 4.77
CA ARG A 16 -10.44 6.73 4.81
C ARG A 16 -9.24 6.51 3.91
N ALA A 17 -9.16 7.19 2.76
CA ALA A 17 -8.00 7.11 1.87
C ALA A 17 -6.69 7.60 2.54
N LYS A 18 -6.77 8.28 3.69
CA LYS A 18 -5.63 8.73 4.48
C LYS A 18 -5.45 7.96 5.80
N ASP A 19 -6.28 6.96 6.06
CA ASP A 19 -6.26 6.15 7.27
C ASP A 19 -5.33 4.94 7.07
N PRO A 20 -4.20 4.84 7.78
CA PRO A 20 -3.29 3.71 7.67
C PRO A 20 -3.95 2.37 8.00
N ALA A 21 -4.85 2.33 8.98
CA ALA A 21 -5.49 1.09 9.40
C ALA A 21 -6.39 0.54 8.29
N PHE A 22 -7.17 1.42 7.66
CA PHE A 22 -7.99 1.05 6.50
C PHE A 22 -7.15 0.56 5.31
N ALA A 23 -6.02 1.22 5.05
CA ALA A 23 -5.09 0.81 3.99
C ALA A 23 -4.49 -0.57 4.27
N VAL A 24 -4.04 -0.81 5.52
CA VAL A 24 -3.48 -2.10 5.95
C VAL A 24 -4.53 -3.21 5.86
N ASP A 25 -5.77 -2.98 6.33
CA ASP A 25 -6.85 -3.97 6.21
C ASP A 25 -7.14 -4.34 4.76
N THR A 26 -7.09 -3.35 3.86
CA THR A 26 -7.30 -3.57 2.42
C THR A 26 -6.16 -4.41 1.82
N ILE A 27 -4.91 -4.11 2.18
CA ILE A 27 -3.73 -4.87 1.75
C ILE A 27 -3.78 -6.30 2.29
N LEU A 28 -4.16 -6.50 3.56
CA LEU A 28 -4.30 -7.82 4.18
C LEU A 28 -5.38 -8.66 3.49
N ALA A 29 -6.51 -8.04 3.10
CA ALA A 29 -7.53 -8.70 2.30
C ALA A 29 -7.02 -9.11 0.92
N GLY A 30 -6.13 -8.32 0.30
CA GLY A 30 -5.42 -8.68 -0.92
C GLY A 30 -4.48 -9.88 -0.72
N ILE A 31 -3.64 -9.82 0.31
CA ILE A 31 -2.71 -10.90 0.69
C ILE A 31 -3.45 -12.22 0.93
N ALA A 32 -4.59 -12.19 1.64
CA ALA A 32 -5.40 -13.38 1.87
C ALA A 32 -5.83 -14.06 0.57
N LYS A 33 -6.28 -13.28 -0.43
CA LYS A 33 -6.65 -13.80 -1.75
C LYS A 33 -5.49 -14.38 -2.53
N GLU A 34 -4.30 -13.80 -2.40
CA GLU A 34 -3.08 -14.33 -3.04
C GLU A 34 -2.62 -15.63 -2.36
N ALA A 35 -2.70 -15.68 -1.04
CA ALA A 35 -2.35 -16.86 -0.24
C ALA A 35 -3.30 -18.03 -0.52
N GLU A 36 -4.60 -17.78 -0.68
CA GLU A 36 -5.60 -18.78 -1.14
C GLU A 36 -5.22 -19.40 -2.50
N GLN A 37 -4.47 -18.67 -3.32
CA GLN A 37 -3.99 -19.13 -4.62
C GLN A 37 -2.58 -19.75 -4.56
N GLY A 38 -2.04 -19.98 -3.36
CA GLY A 38 -0.72 -20.57 -3.14
C GLY A 38 0.45 -19.64 -3.46
N ARG A 39 0.21 -18.32 -3.56
CA ARG A 39 1.27 -17.33 -3.76
C ARG A 39 1.85 -16.86 -2.43
N TYR A 40 3.03 -16.26 -2.51
CA TYR A 40 3.79 -15.77 -1.35
C TYR A 40 4.11 -14.27 -1.42
N THR A 41 3.59 -13.60 -2.44
CA THR A 41 3.85 -12.20 -2.76
C THR A 41 2.53 -11.48 -3.07
N TYR A 42 2.44 -10.21 -2.67
CA TYR A 42 1.38 -9.28 -3.05
C TYR A 42 2.00 -7.94 -3.47
N SER A 43 1.38 -7.25 -4.44
CA SER A 43 1.85 -5.96 -4.94
C SER A 43 0.78 -4.88 -4.81
N GLU A 44 1.14 -3.75 -4.22
CA GLU A 44 0.26 -2.59 -4.01
C GLU A 44 0.85 -1.33 -4.67
N ARG A 45 0.04 -0.61 -5.45
CA ARG A 45 0.41 0.65 -6.14
C ARG A 45 -0.33 1.87 -5.59
N GLU A 46 -1.41 1.66 -4.83
CA GLU A 46 -2.17 2.73 -4.20
C GLU A 46 -1.43 3.33 -3.01
N TYR A 47 -2.10 4.22 -2.27
CA TYR A 47 -1.60 4.88 -1.05
C TYR A 47 -0.29 5.68 -1.21
N GLY A 48 0.17 5.88 -2.46
CA GLY A 48 1.40 6.61 -2.79
C GLY A 48 2.56 5.72 -3.24
N PHE A 49 2.39 4.39 -3.28
CA PHE A 49 3.45 3.48 -3.71
C PHE A 49 3.75 3.54 -5.21
N GLY A 50 2.76 3.87 -6.04
CA GLY A 50 2.92 4.02 -7.50
C GLY A 50 3.24 5.44 -8.00
N SER A 51 3.24 6.45 -7.12
CA SER A 51 3.30 7.86 -7.56
C SER A 51 4.72 8.46 -7.61
N GLY A 52 5.77 7.65 -7.45
CA GLY A 52 7.14 8.14 -7.32
C GLY A 52 7.44 8.77 -5.95
N ALA A 53 6.44 8.99 -5.09
CA ALA A 53 6.63 9.56 -3.75
C ALA A 53 7.52 8.65 -2.87
N CYS A 54 7.52 7.35 -3.14
CA CYS A 54 8.37 6.37 -2.49
C CYS A 54 9.69 6.09 -3.24
N TYR A 55 10.03 6.86 -4.28
CA TYR A 55 11.27 6.69 -5.06
C TYR A 55 12.54 7.07 -4.27
N SER A 56 12.38 7.98 -3.29
CA SER A 56 13.47 8.45 -2.45
C SER A 56 13.78 7.49 -1.28
N ASN A 57 14.66 7.89 -0.36
CA ASN A 57 14.88 7.13 0.87
C ASN A 57 13.64 7.18 1.80
N GLN A 58 13.53 6.21 2.71
CA GLN A 58 12.37 6.06 3.58
C GLN A 58 12.07 7.33 4.42
N LYS A 59 13.05 8.19 4.70
CA LYS A 59 12.81 9.47 5.42
C LYS A 59 11.93 10.42 4.62
N GLY A 60 12.06 10.43 3.29
CA GLY A 60 11.28 11.29 2.38
C GLY A 60 9.90 10.74 1.99
N TRP A 61 9.56 9.52 2.39
CA TRP A 61 8.29 8.91 2.03
C TRP A 61 7.09 9.59 2.70
N PRO A 62 5.90 9.53 2.09
CA PRO A 62 4.66 9.95 2.74
C PRO A 62 4.46 9.22 4.08
N GLU A 63 3.93 9.93 5.08
CA GLU A 63 3.67 9.36 6.41
C GLU A 63 2.73 8.16 6.36
N LEU A 64 1.76 8.18 5.43
CA LEU A 64 0.86 7.05 5.19
C LEU A 64 1.63 5.80 4.76
N CYS A 65 2.54 5.92 3.78
CA CYS A 65 3.36 4.80 3.31
C CYS A 65 4.25 4.23 4.44
N LYS A 66 4.84 5.12 5.26
CA LYS A 66 5.64 4.73 6.42
C LYS A 66 4.80 3.96 7.45
N ALA A 67 3.60 4.43 7.74
CA ALA A 67 2.68 3.80 8.69
C ALA A 67 2.25 2.41 8.21
N ILE A 68 1.85 2.28 6.93
CA ILE A 68 1.49 0.99 6.31
C ILE A 68 2.65 -0.01 6.44
N ILE A 69 3.86 0.37 6.01
CA ILE A 69 5.02 -0.53 6.06
C ILE A 69 5.36 -0.93 7.49
N LYS A 70 5.27 0.01 8.44
CA LYS A 70 5.52 -0.27 9.85
C LYS A 70 4.54 -1.31 10.39
N GLU A 71 3.25 -1.18 10.09
CA GLU A 71 2.22 -2.11 10.54
C GLU A 71 2.40 -3.50 9.89
N LEU A 72 2.59 -3.57 8.58
CA LEU A 72 2.83 -4.85 7.89
C LEU A 72 4.10 -5.54 8.40
N THR A 73 5.17 -4.79 8.64
CA THR A 73 6.41 -5.34 9.21
C THR A 73 6.20 -5.85 10.64
N ALA A 74 5.40 -5.15 11.46
CA ALA A 74 5.06 -5.58 12.81
C ALA A 74 4.23 -6.88 12.83
N LEU A 75 3.48 -7.16 11.76
CA LEU A 75 2.74 -8.41 11.55
C LEU A 75 3.63 -9.56 11.02
N GLY A 76 4.91 -9.30 10.74
CA GLY A 76 5.86 -10.31 10.27
C GLY A 76 6.01 -10.40 8.75
N TYR A 77 5.41 -9.49 7.98
CA TYR A 77 5.62 -9.42 6.54
C TYR A 77 6.96 -8.76 6.20
N SER A 78 7.59 -9.21 5.11
CA SER A 78 8.69 -8.48 4.49
C SER A 78 8.14 -7.48 3.48
N CYS A 79 8.52 -6.21 3.60
CA CYS A 79 8.03 -5.12 2.76
C CYS A 79 9.17 -4.46 1.99
N HIS A 80 9.05 -4.40 0.66
CA HIS A 80 10.01 -3.75 -0.23
C HIS A 80 9.30 -2.83 -1.21
N VAL A 81 9.66 -1.54 -1.23
CA VAL A 81 9.25 -0.68 -2.35
C VAL A 81 10.14 -1.01 -3.54
N ARG A 82 9.54 -1.56 -4.58
CA ARG A 82 10.18 -1.89 -5.85
C ARG A 82 10.07 -0.71 -6.80
N CYS A 83 11.09 -0.56 -7.63
CA CYS A 83 11.13 0.40 -8.72
C CYS A 83 11.67 -0.29 -9.96
N TYR A 84 10.98 -0.13 -11.08
CA TYR A 84 11.41 -0.58 -12.39
C TYR A 84 11.50 0.62 -13.32
N GLU A 85 12.71 0.90 -13.78
CA GLU A 85 13.00 2.02 -14.68
C GLU A 85 13.08 1.50 -16.13
N GLY A 86 11.95 1.57 -16.84
CA GLY A 86 11.85 1.26 -18.27
C GLY A 86 11.55 2.50 -19.10
N GLN A 87 10.75 2.35 -20.17
CA GLN A 87 10.21 3.51 -20.91
C GLN A 87 9.34 4.41 -20.01
N PHE A 88 8.72 3.80 -18.98
CA PHE A 88 8.05 4.48 -17.88
C PHE A 88 8.59 3.92 -16.57
N VAL A 89 8.62 4.76 -15.54
CA VAL A 89 8.95 4.33 -14.17
C VAL A 89 7.71 3.67 -13.57
N ASP A 90 7.83 2.39 -13.18
CA ASP A 90 6.80 1.68 -12.40
C ASP A 90 7.31 1.45 -10.98
N MET A 91 6.44 1.71 -10.01
CA MET A 91 6.74 1.57 -8.60
C MET A 91 5.60 0.89 -7.86
N TRP A 92 5.94 0.03 -6.91
CA TRP A 92 4.95 -0.66 -6.10
C TRP A 92 5.55 -1.10 -4.76
N LEU A 93 4.71 -1.28 -3.76
CA LEU A 93 5.04 -2.02 -2.56
C LEU A 93 4.90 -3.52 -2.86
N GLU A 94 5.98 -4.26 -2.69
CA GLU A 94 6.00 -5.72 -2.65
C GLU A 94 5.92 -6.18 -1.19
N VAL A 95 4.93 -7.00 -0.87
CA VAL A 95 4.75 -7.63 0.44
C VAL A 95 4.96 -9.13 0.30
N ARG A 96 5.79 -9.72 1.16
CA ARG A 96 6.16 -11.14 1.13
C ARG A 96 5.97 -11.82 2.48
N TRP A 97 5.62 -13.11 2.44
CA TRP A 97 5.44 -13.96 3.63
C TRP A 97 6.08 -15.36 3.46
N ASP A 98 7.02 -15.50 2.53
CA ASP A 98 7.85 -16.71 2.36
C ASP A 98 9.04 -16.79 3.33
N GLU A 99 9.46 -15.65 3.88
CA GLU A 99 10.54 -15.56 4.87
C GLU A 99 9.99 -15.03 6.19
N VAL A 100 9.56 -15.92 7.09
CA VAL A 100 9.30 -15.55 8.49
C VAL A 100 10.68 -15.31 9.12
N LYS A 101 11.05 -14.05 9.34
CA LYS A 101 12.23 -13.75 10.14
C LYS A 101 12.01 -14.31 11.56
N PRO A 102 12.91 -15.17 12.07
CA PRO A 102 12.79 -15.76 13.40
C PRO A 102 12.87 -14.71 14.52
#